data_AF-A0A2T7NBM0-F1
#
_entry.id   AF-A0A2T7NBM0-F1
#
_cell.length_a   1.000
_cell.length_b   1.000
_cell.length_c   1.000
_cell.angle_alpha   90.00
_cell.angle_beta   90.00
_cell.angle_gamma   90.00
#
_symmetry.space_group_name_H-M   'P 1'
#
loop_
_entity.id
_entity.type
_entity.pdbx_description
1 polymer ?
#
loop_
_entity_poly.entity_id
_entity_poly.type
_entity_poly.pdbx_seq_one_letter_code
_entity_poly.pdbx_strand_id
1 'polypeptide(L)'
;MIVKVPPSGSLEDCLALRFGETPASTDPDCEADGQTGDERKSHVFYRLDSLLKAVYHERWREFPEYATYSGYHGYDDALESFTMAAFDRRKELVEKWLAETKSIPTDRLSKKDQREVRILKSFLQTYLDGYKWRDYGSLNSVNFLEGVSKGPQWPLYSNLKDKDSLQNYLKRLAAVPSQVEEQITLMKRAMRLKRTNHIVSVDRVPSMIDRIHVEQMYAMPFQSSLEKSSLPRHLKTHLWEKAKELIDPISKSLKRLKKFVEQEYLPVTRSVEGVHSLASGAEYYQACLDWYLGFRITPEEIFDLGVREVSRIENNIKKIMENVGFRGNLKSFFQYVKFIPKFYNHTKEELLLRYNLMLDDVIQPKLSRMFYNVPIPEVLVAPIENDGPWGSYGQNVFYVNLKEPNKRQVLKLTKYLGEEMGLFDDHFDLFGRYCSEIFRACRLVVDSGIHAFGWDRDRAISFLSNYSDFPASQIEAEVDRYITWPGQACAYKLFCILNAGRRFDPKEFHHEILKVGYVPLDILDEVITEWIESKKDPPQIEEPADDTLVTQQSTSRATTSSHLAWLLLLLPSAQPGSTGSDDIHSHSQQVPLSSKTVVVFVEISSLCRWR
;
A
#
# COMPACT_ATOMS: atom_id res chain seq x y z
N MET A 1 -6.23 -4.24 11.34
CA MET A 1 -7.23 -3.46 10.58
C MET A 1 -6.52 -2.30 9.90
N ILE A 2 -6.93 -1.91 8.70
CA ILE A 2 -6.74 -0.52 8.26
C ILE A 2 -7.98 0.22 8.73
N VAL A 3 -7.84 1.20 9.61
CA VAL A 3 -8.90 2.20 9.77
C VAL A 3 -8.86 3.04 8.51
N LYS A 4 -9.80 2.75 7.62
CA LYS A 4 -10.03 3.60 6.47
C LYS A 4 -10.75 4.83 7.01
N VAL A 5 -9.99 5.90 7.23
CA VAL A 5 -10.53 7.27 7.11
C VAL A 5 -11.33 7.27 5.79
N PRO A 6 -12.57 7.79 5.73
CA PRO A 6 -13.51 7.57 4.62
C PRO A 6 -12.90 7.84 3.23
N PRO A 7 -13.54 7.41 2.12
CA PRO A 7 -13.04 7.71 0.77
C PRO A 7 -12.94 9.21 0.45
N SER A 8 -13.43 10.09 1.34
CA SER A 8 -13.28 11.55 1.34
C SER A 8 -12.09 12.07 2.16
N GLY A 9 -11.41 11.21 2.93
CA GLY A 9 -10.39 11.50 3.94
C GLY A 9 -9.03 11.98 3.42
N SER A 10 -9.01 12.71 2.31
CA SER A 10 -7.87 13.55 1.93
C SER A 10 -7.84 14.81 2.81
N LEU A 11 -6.88 15.70 2.58
CA LEU A 11 -6.88 17.04 3.17
C LEU A 11 -8.15 17.85 2.80
N GLU A 12 -8.91 17.40 1.78
CA GLU A 12 -10.18 18.01 1.36
C GLU A 12 -11.33 17.72 2.33
N ASP A 13 -11.35 16.61 3.09
CA ASP A 13 -12.37 16.39 4.13
C ASP A 13 -12.28 17.45 5.25
N CYS A 14 -11.06 17.94 5.53
CA CYS A 14 -10.83 19.05 6.44
C CYS A 14 -11.26 20.43 5.88
N LEU A 15 -11.54 20.53 4.57
CA LEU A 15 -11.84 21.78 3.87
C LEU A 15 -13.31 21.84 3.37
N ALA A 16 -13.86 20.72 2.89
CA ALA A 16 -15.24 20.59 2.42
C ALA A 16 -16.26 20.78 3.56
N LEU A 17 -15.89 20.42 4.80
CA LEU A 17 -16.69 20.69 6.01
C LEU A 17 -16.72 22.18 6.42
N ARG A 18 -15.99 23.08 5.75
CA ARG A 18 -15.89 24.49 6.17
C ARG A 18 -16.58 25.52 5.27
N PHE A 19 -16.65 25.33 3.95
CA PHE A 19 -17.10 26.41 3.05
C PHE A 19 -17.99 25.92 1.90
N GLY A 20 -19.26 26.29 1.97
CA GLY A 20 -20.12 26.41 0.80
C GLY A 20 -19.93 27.76 0.11
N GLU A 21 -20.35 27.82 -1.17
CA GLU A 21 -20.49 29.01 -2.02
C GLU A 21 -19.24 29.90 -2.22
N THR A 22 -18.74 29.88 -3.46
CA THR A 22 -17.76 30.86 -3.97
C THR A 22 -18.35 32.26 -4.09
N PRO A 23 -17.69 33.31 -3.57
CA PRO A 23 -17.83 34.67 -4.08
C PRO A 23 -16.86 34.91 -5.25
N ALA A 24 -17.22 35.83 -6.14
CA ALA A 24 -16.47 36.13 -7.36
C ALA A 24 -15.30 37.12 -7.16
N SER A 25 -14.41 37.13 -8.15
CA SER A 25 -13.48 38.19 -8.60
C SER A 25 -13.28 39.47 -7.76
N THR A 26 -12.01 39.84 -7.59
CA THR A 26 -11.55 41.24 -7.73
C THR A 26 -10.10 41.29 -8.24
N ASP A 27 -9.75 42.40 -8.91
CA ASP A 27 -8.50 42.62 -9.66
C ASP A 27 -7.23 42.78 -8.81
N PRO A 28 -6.04 42.60 -9.41
CA PRO A 28 -4.76 42.96 -8.80
C PRO A 28 -4.37 44.41 -9.13
N ASP A 29 -4.30 45.29 -8.11
CA ASP A 29 -3.35 46.42 -8.05
C ASP A 29 -3.51 47.21 -6.74
N CYS A 30 -2.55 47.07 -5.81
CA CYS A 30 -2.11 48.17 -4.93
C CYS A 30 -0.77 47.83 -4.28
N GLU A 31 0.05 48.85 -4.03
CA GLU A 31 1.47 48.73 -3.66
C GLU A 31 1.70 48.37 -2.17
N ALA A 32 2.95 48.02 -1.86
CA ALA A 32 3.37 47.59 -0.54
C ALA A 32 3.62 48.76 0.43
N ASP A 33 3.09 48.68 1.65
CA ASP A 33 3.95 48.54 2.84
C ASP A 33 3.17 48.00 4.07
N GLY A 34 3.88 47.51 5.08
CA GLY A 34 3.33 47.46 6.45
C GLY A 34 2.39 46.32 6.87
N GLN A 35 2.36 45.15 6.21
CA GLN A 35 1.55 44.00 6.68
C GLN A 35 1.82 43.65 8.15
N THR A 36 0.77 43.42 8.94
CA THR A 36 0.82 43.05 10.36
C THR A 36 1.35 41.63 10.58
N GLY A 37 1.67 41.28 11.83
CA GLY A 37 2.19 39.95 12.19
C GLY A 37 1.22 38.80 11.94
N ASP A 38 -0.08 39.07 11.80
CA ASP A 38 -1.12 38.08 11.53
C ASP A 38 -1.34 37.91 10.01
N GLU A 39 -1.41 39.02 9.26
CA GLU A 39 -1.48 39.03 7.78
C GLU A 39 -0.26 38.33 7.13
N ARG A 40 0.94 38.49 7.71
CA ARG A 40 2.13 37.78 7.21
C ARG A 40 2.06 36.26 7.47
N LYS A 41 1.37 35.81 8.51
CA LYS A 41 1.16 34.37 8.78
C LYS A 41 0.11 33.80 7.85
N SER A 42 -1.01 34.50 7.67
CA SER A 42 -2.06 34.08 6.74
C SER A 42 -1.53 34.01 5.29
N HIS A 43 -0.73 34.98 4.83
CA HIS A 43 -0.11 34.93 3.51
C HIS A 43 0.81 33.70 3.31
N VAL A 44 1.65 33.34 4.30
CA VAL A 44 2.50 32.14 4.20
C VAL A 44 1.67 30.85 4.19
N PHE A 45 0.59 30.81 4.96
CA PHE A 45 -0.38 29.70 4.93
C PHE A 45 -1.07 29.58 3.56
N TYR A 46 -1.61 30.66 2.99
CA TYR A 46 -2.25 30.65 1.67
C TYR A 46 -1.28 30.22 0.56
N ARG A 47 0.01 30.59 0.67
CA ARG A 47 1.05 30.14 -0.27
C ARG A 47 1.29 28.63 -0.19
N LEU A 48 1.29 28.05 1.01
CA LEU A 48 1.40 26.60 1.20
C LEU A 48 0.16 25.86 0.67
N ASP A 49 -1.03 26.31 1.03
CA ASP A 49 -2.30 25.73 0.57
C ASP A 49 -2.42 25.76 -0.97
N SER A 50 -2.07 26.89 -1.59
CA SER A 50 -2.01 27.02 -3.05
C SER A 50 -1.02 26.06 -3.70
N LEU A 51 0.18 25.90 -3.10
CA LEU A 51 1.19 24.98 -3.60
C LEU A 51 0.74 23.51 -3.48
N LEU A 52 0.16 23.12 -2.34
CA LEU A 52 -0.40 21.77 -2.13
C LEU A 52 -1.46 21.47 -3.21
N LYS A 53 -2.44 22.37 -3.39
CA LYS A 53 -3.49 22.24 -4.42
C LYS A 53 -2.91 22.11 -5.83
N ALA A 54 -1.90 22.93 -6.18
CA ALA A 54 -1.23 22.86 -7.47
C ALA A 54 -0.54 21.51 -7.70
N VAL A 55 0.19 20.99 -6.69
CA VAL A 55 0.88 19.68 -6.77
C VAL A 55 -0.13 18.53 -6.93
N TYR A 56 -1.24 18.53 -6.18
CA TYR A 56 -2.27 17.49 -6.31
C TYR A 56 -2.99 17.54 -7.66
N HIS A 57 -3.40 18.72 -8.10
CA HIS A 57 -4.10 18.91 -9.37
C HIS A 57 -3.25 18.49 -10.58
N GLU A 58 -1.97 18.86 -10.59
CA GLU A 58 -1.06 18.46 -11.67
C GLU A 58 -0.66 16.98 -11.58
N ARG A 59 -0.59 16.39 -10.37
CA ARG A 59 -0.48 14.93 -10.21
C ARG A 59 -1.69 14.20 -10.81
N TRP A 60 -2.91 14.71 -10.65
CA TRP A 60 -4.08 14.12 -11.31
C TRP A 60 -4.01 14.25 -12.85
N ARG A 61 -3.46 15.35 -13.37
CA ARG A 61 -3.23 15.54 -14.81
C ARG A 61 -2.20 14.57 -15.38
N GLU A 62 -1.07 14.41 -14.70
CA GLU A 62 0.02 13.54 -15.15
C GLU A 62 -0.30 12.04 -14.96
N PHE A 63 -1.24 11.69 -14.07
CA PHE A 63 -1.69 10.32 -13.81
C PHE A 63 -3.24 10.20 -13.86
N PRO A 64 -3.87 10.29 -15.06
CA PRO A 64 -5.33 10.36 -15.21
C PRO A 64 -6.10 9.17 -14.61
N GLU A 65 -5.60 7.95 -14.77
CA GLU A 65 -6.20 6.73 -14.23
C GLU A 65 -6.18 6.73 -12.69
N TYR A 66 -5.13 7.29 -12.09
CA TYR A 66 -5.05 7.49 -10.64
C TYR A 66 -6.00 8.57 -10.15
N ALA A 67 -6.22 9.62 -10.94
CA ALA A 67 -7.23 10.65 -10.65
C ALA A 67 -8.63 10.02 -10.56
N THR A 68 -9.04 9.26 -11.60
CA THR A 68 -10.31 8.52 -11.63
C THR A 68 -10.45 7.56 -10.46
N TYR A 69 -9.40 6.78 -10.15
CA TYR A 69 -9.39 5.87 -9.00
C TYR A 69 -9.55 6.62 -7.66
N SER A 70 -9.03 7.84 -7.56
CA SER A 70 -9.16 8.72 -6.39
C SER A 70 -10.49 9.46 -6.33
N GLY A 71 -11.40 9.26 -7.30
CA GLY A 71 -12.70 9.96 -7.40
C GLY A 71 -12.64 11.32 -8.10
N TYR A 72 -11.49 11.72 -8.65
CA TYR A 72 -11.36 12.95 -9.43
C TYR A 72 -11.51 12.68 -10.93
N HIS A 73 -12.62 13.14 -11.51
CA HIS A 73 -13.01 12.82 -12.89
C HIS A 73 -12.65 13.88 -13.93
N GLY A 74 -11.90 14.92 -13.55
CA GLY A 74 -11.52 16.03 -14.46
C GLY A 74 -10.56 15.64 -15.58
N TYR A 75 -9.96 14.45 -15.52
CA TYR A 75 -9.05 13.89 -16.54
C TYR A 75 -9.56 12.53 -17.07
N ASP A 76 -10.86 12.27 -17.00
CA ASP A 76 -11.47 11.02 -17.46
C ASP A 76 -11.37 10.78 -18.99
N ASP A 77 -10.78 11.71 -19.75
CA ASP A 77 -10.51 11.58 -21.18
C ASP A 77 -9.08 11.22 -21.58
N ALA A 78 -8.13 11.27 -20.65
CA ALA A 78 -6.73 10.97 -20.89
C ALA A 78 -6.33 9.61 -20.27
N LEU A 79 -5.24 9.05 -20.76
CA LEU A 79 -4.52 7.92 -20.16
C LEU A 79 -3.08 8.36 -19.85
N GLU A 80 -2.41 7.67 -18.93
CA GLU A 80 -1.03 7.94 -18.56
C GLU A 80 -0.09 7.77 -19.77
N SER A 81 0.75 8.77 -20.04
CA SER A 81 1.84 8.64 -21.02
C SER A 81 3.06 7.97 -20.40
N PHE A 82 3.62 7.03 -21.16
CA PHE A 82 4.83 6.26 -20.88
C PHE A 82 6.02 6.75 -21.74
N THR A 83 5.99 7.99 -22.23
CA THR A 83 7.14 8.56 -22.96
C THR A 83 8.24 9.03 -22.02
N MET A 84 9.51 8.95 -22.46
CA MET A 84 10.62 9.59 -21.73
C MET A 84 10.39 11.10 -21.55
N ALA A 85 9.79 11.78 -22.53
CA ALA A 85 9.43 13.18 -22.43
C ALA A 85 8.41 13.45 -21.30
N ALA A 86 7.46 12.53 -21.05
CA ALA A 86 6.57 12.63 -19.89
C ALA A 86 7.34 12.47 -18.57
N PHE A 87 8.29 11.53 -18.49
CA PHE A 87 9.15 11.39 -17.30
C PHE A 87 9.97 12.67 -17.05
N ASP A 88 10.54 13.26 -18.10
CA ASP A 88 11.35 14.46 -18.03
C ASP A 88 10.51 15.69 -17.59
N ARG A 89 9.31 15.92 -18.17
CA ARG A 89 8.35 16.95 -17.71
C ARG A 89 7.98 16.78 -16.24
N ARG A 90 7.64 15.56 -15.81
CA ARG A 90 7.24 15.26 -14.42
C ARG A 90 8.38 15.57 -13.45
N LYS A 91 9.65 15.32 -13.83
CA LYS A 91 10.81 15.79 -13.07
C LYS A 91 10.85 17.31 -12.97
N GLU A 92 10.74 18.03 -14.08
CA GLU A 92 10.86 19.50 -14.10
C GLU A 92 9.80 20.16 -13.21
N LEU A 93 8.56 19.65 -13.25
CA LEU A 93 7.48 20.05 -12.35
C LEU A 93 7.83 19.79 -10.87
N VAL A 94 8.34 18.59 -10.54
CA VAL A 94 8.74 18.23 -9.17
C VAL A 94 9.93 19.05 -8.68
N GLU A 95 10.91 19.35 -9.53
CA GLU A 95 12.04 20.24 -9.18
C GLU A 95 11.56 21.65 -8.86
N LYS A 96 10.66 22.20 -9.69
CA LYS A 96 9.99 23.49 -9.44
C LYS A 96 9.26 23.49 -8.09
N TRP A 97 8.37 22.53 -7.85
CA TRP A 97 7.61 22.47 -6.59
C TRP A 97 8.50 22.24 -5.38
N LEU A 98 9.60 21.48 -5.52
CA LEU A 98 10.54 21.26 -4.43
C LEU A 98 11.32 22.55 -4.09
N ALA A 99 11.69 23.35 -5.08
CA ALA A 99 12.27 24.67 -4.88
C ALA A 99 11.27 25.63 -4.20
N GLU A 100 10.02 25.67 -4.68
CA GLU A 100 8.94 26.46 -4.06
C GLU A 100 8.71 26.03 -2.60
N THR A 101 8.57 24.73 -2.33
CA THR A 101 8.40 24.15 -0.98
C THR A 101 9.56 24.53 -0.06
N LYS A 102 10.81 24.43 -0.54
CA LYS A 102 12.02 24.82 0.21
C LYS A 102 12.08 26.32 0.54
N SER A 103 11.32 27.16 -0.17
CA SER A 103 11.27 28.61 0.01
C SER A 103 10.10 29.10 0.89
N ILE A 104 9.35 28.20 1.52
CA ILE A 104 8.27 28.54 2.46
C ILE A 104 8.87 28.80 3.86
N PRO A 105 8.67 29.99 4.46
CA PRO A 105 9.17 30.29 5.82
C PRO A 105 8.41 29.47 6.88
N THR A 106 9.03 28.39 7.36
CA THR A 106 8.40 27.45 8.30
C THR A 106 8.26 28.01 9.72
N ASP A 107 9.07 28.99 10.10
CA ASP A 107 9.00 29.72 11.37
C ASP A 107 7.67 30.45 11.59
N ARG A 108 6.94 30.75 10.51
CA ARG A 108 5.67 31.48 10.52
C ARG A 108 4.44 30.58 10.44
N LEU A 109 4.65 29.28 10.25
CA LEU A 109 3.60 28.28 10.09
C LEU A 109 3.23 27.63 11.42
N SER A 110 2.00 27.10 11.52
CA SER A 110 1.62 26.26 12.67
C SER A 110 2.43 24.95 12.67
N LYS A 111 2.53 24.27 13.82
CA LYS A 111 3.17 22.94 13.89
C LYS A 111 2.58 21.94 12.89
N LYS A 112 1.26 22.04 12.59
CA LYS A 112 0.61 21.21 11.57
C LYS A 112 1.16 21.53 10.18
N ASP A 113 1.16 22.81 9.80
CA ASP A 113 1.56 23.24 8.46
C ASP A 113 3.07 23.05 8.22
N GLN A 114 3.89 23.17 9.27
CA GLN A 114 5.31 22.76 9.24
C GLN A 114 5.48 21.25 8.97
N ARG A 115 4.53 20.42 9.43
CA ARG A 115 4.47 18.98 9.10
C ARG A 115 4.09 18.79 7.64
N GLU A 116 3.09 19.50 7.12
CA GLU A 116 2.69 19.45 5.70
C GLU A 116 3.85 19.84 4.76
N VAL A 117 4.58 20.93 5.06
CA VAL A 117 5.80 21.31 4.30
C VAL A 117 6.83 20.18 4.27
N ARG A 118 7.00 19.46 5.40
CA ARG A 118 7.95 18.34 5.48
C ARG A 118 7.47 17.10 4.74
N ILE A 119 6.19 16.75 4.84
CA ILE A 119 5.56 15.67 4.07
C ILE A 119 5.71 15.96 2.57
N LEU A 120 5.37 17.18 2.13
CA LEU A 120 5.49 17.59 0.73
C LEU A 120 6.94 17.55 0.24
N LYS A 121 7.87 18.13 1.01
CA LYS A 121 9.32 18.12 0.70
C LYS A 121 9.86 16.69 0.58
N SER A 122 9.51 15.81 1.53
CA SER A 122 9.89 14.40 1.51
C SER A 122 9.31 13.70 0.28
N PHE A 123 8.00 13.86 0.02
CA PHE A 123 7.29 13.27 -1.12
C PHE A 123 7.94 13.62 -2.47
N LEU A 124 8.24 14.91 -2.67
CA LEU A 124 8.85 15.45 -3.89
C LEU A 124 10.32 15.01 -4.02
N GLN A 125 11.09 15.03 -2.93
CA GLN A 125 12.49 14.58 -2.94
C GLN A 125 12.58 13.10 -3.33
N THR A 126 11.74 12.20 -2.76
CA THR A 126 11.76 10.78 -3.15
C THR A 126 11.47 10.56 -4.64
N TYR A 127 10.67 11.43 -5.25
CA TYR A 127 10.38 11.32 -6.69
C TYR A 127 11.64 11.62 -7.52
N LEU A 128 12.41 12.65 -7.16
CA LEU A 128 13.68 12.96 -7.83
C LEU A 128 14.74 11.88 -7.58
N ASP A 129 14.79 11.35 -6.36
CA ASP A 129 15.69 10.25 -6.00
C ASP A 129 15.35 8.98 -6.81
N GLY A 130 14.05 8.71 -7.02
CA GLY A 130 13.56 7.64 -7.90
C GLY A 130 13.82 7.90 -9.39
N TYR A 131 13.71 9.14 -9.87
CA TYR A 131 13.95 9.51 -11.27
C TYR A 131 15.40 9.25 -11.72
N LYS A 132 16.38 9.29 -10.79
CA LYS A 132 17.75 8.79 -11.04
C LYS A 132 17.75 7.39 -11.66
N TRP A 133 16.78 6.56 -11.28
CA TRP A 133 16.61 5.17 -11.68
C TRP A 133 15.54 4.95 -12.76
N ARG A 134 15.04 6.00 -13.42
CA ARG A 134 14.01 5.90 -14.49
C ARG A 134 14.40 4.95 -15.64
N ASP A 135 15.69 4.79 -15.89
CA ASP A 135 16.22 3.86 -16.89
C ASP A 135 16.39 2.41 -16.38
N TYR A 136 15.71 2.03 -15.28
CA TYR A 136 15.67 0.69 -14.70
C TYR A 136 14.23 0.17 -14.67
N GLY A 137 13.59 0.05 -13.50
CA GLY A 137 12.25 -0.52 -13.35
C GLY A 137 11.19 0.14 -14.21
N SER A 138 11.20 1.48 -14.31
CA SER A 138 10.21 2.25 -15.08
C SER A 138 10.22 1.95 -16.59
N LEU A 139 11.30 1.37 -17.15
CA LEU A 139 11.33 0.95 -18.55
C LEU A 139 10.59 -0.38 -18.81
N ASN A 140 10.22 -1.10 -17.75
CA ASN A 140 9.69 -2.45 -17.80
C ASN A 140 8.24 -2.51 -17.32
N SER A 141 7.42 -1.56 -17.78
CA SER A 141 6.03 -1.28 -17.38
C SER A 141 5.00 -2.38 -17.71
N VAL A 142 5.44 -3.55 -18.16
CA VAL A 142 4.58 -4.72 -18.44
C VAL A 142 5.24 -5.97 -17.86
N ASN A 143 4.56 -6.62 -16.94
CA ASN A 143 4.94 -7.89 -16.33
C ASN A 143 3.65 -8.63 -15.88
N PHE A 144 3.77 -9.69 -15.08
CA PHE A 144 2.59 -10.43 -14.58
C PHE A 144 1.86 -9.71 -13.41
N LEU A 145 2.52 -8.76 -12.74
CA LEU A 145 1.96 -7.98 -11.63
C LEU A 145 1.31 -6.67 -12.08
N GLU A 146 1.79 -6.05 -13.16
CA GLU A 146 1.35 -4.74 -13.63
C GLU A 146 1.46 -4.55 -15.17
N GLY A 147 0.87 -3.45 -15.64
CA GLY A 147 0.79 -3.11 -17.07
C GLY A 147 -0.52 -3.53 -17.73
N VAL A 148 -0.64 -3.22 -19.02
CA VAL A 148 -1.88 -3.43 -19.80
C VAL A 148 -2.26 -4.91 -19.96
N SER A 149 -1.33 -5.82 -19.71
CA SER A 149 -1.50 -7.29 -19.67
C SER A 149 -2.58 -7.77 -18.68
N LYS A 150 -2.94 -6.95 -17.68
CA LYS A 150 -3.97 -7.26 -16.67
C LYS A 150 -5.36 -6.71 -17.02
N GLY A 151 -5.49 -6.08 -18.19
CA GLY A 151 -6.69 -5.36 -18.57
C GLY A 151 -6.85 -4.01 -17.86
N PRO A 152 -7.82 -3.20 -18.31
CA PRO A 152 -8.04 -1.85 -17.82
C PRO A 152 -8.79 -1.90 -16.48
N GLN A 153 -8.32 -1.13 -15.50
CA GLN A 153 -8.97 -1.05 -14.17
C GLN A 153 -9.80 0.23 -14.02
N TRP A 154 -9.44 1.29 -14.75
CA TRP A 154 -10.19 2.55 -14.82
C TRP A 154 -11.68 2.40 -15.23
N PRO A 155 -12.15 1.38 -15.98
CA PRO A 155 -13.59 1.20 -16.22
C PRO A 155 -14.42 0.96 -14.96
N LEU A 156 -13.83 0.32 -13.93
CA LEU A 156 -14.50 0.08 -12.65
C LEU A 156 -14.74 1.38 -11.85
N TYR A 157 -13.94 2.40 -12.14
CA TYR A 157 -13.92 3.67 -11.41
C TYR A 157 -14.45 4.85 -12.24
N SER A 158 -14.77 4.65 -13.52
CA SER A 158 -15.19 5.73 -14.43
C SER A 158 -16.59 6.27 -14.10
N ASN A 159 -16.75 7.58 -14.03
CA ASN A 159 -18.01 8.23 -13.63
C ASN A 159 -19.00 8.38 -14.81
N LEU A 160 -19.51 7.27 -15.34
CA LEU A 160 -20.32 7.20 -16.57
C LEU A 160 -21.78 7.61 -16.39
N LYS A 161 -22.04 8.86 -15.97
CA LYS A 161 -23.40 9.34 -15.63
C LYS A 161 -24.07 10.18 -16.72
N ASP A 162 -23.29 10.87 -17.54
CA ASP A 162 -23.77 11.91 -18.46
C ASP A 162 -23.11 11.81 -19.85
N LYS A 163 -23.50 12.71 -20.75
CA LYS A 163 -23.02 12.72 -22.14
C LYS A 163 -21.50 12.94 -22.24
N ASP A 164 -20.93 13.76 -21.37
CA ASP A 164 -19.55 14.22 -21.53
C ASP A 164 -18.58 13.23 -20.88
N SER A 165 -18.94 12.65 -19.74
CA SER A 165 -18.26 11.49 -19.15
C SER A 165 -18.25 10.27 -20.09
N LEU A 166 -19.36 10.00 -20.78
CA LEU A 166 -19.40 8.95 -21.82
C LEU A 166 -18.48 9.28 -23.02
N GLN A 167 -18.39 10.54 -23.45
CA GLN A 167 -17.43 10.93 -24.50
C GLN A 167 -15.98 10.82 -24.03
N ASN A 168 -15.70 11.18 -22.79
CA ASN A 168 -14.37 11.06 -22.19
C ASN A 168 -13.90 9.60 -22.14
N TYR A 169 -14.79 8.67 -21.80
CA TYR A 169 -14.51 7.23 -21.88
C TYR A 169 -14.19 6.76 -23.31
N LEU A 170 -14.88 7.27 -24.34
CA LEU A 170 -14.55 6.96 -25.74
C LEU A 170 -13.15 7.49 -26.13
N LYS A 171 -12.74 8.67 -25.63
CA LYS A 171 -11.38 9.19 -25.84
C LYS A 171 -10.33 8.29 -25.18
N ARG A 172 -10.58 7.80 -23.94
CA ARG A 172 -9.71 6.80 -23.28
C ARG A 172 -9.58 5.52 -24.07
N LEU A 173 -10.69 4.93 -24.55
CA LEU A 173 -10.67 3.75 -25.42
C LEU A 173 -9.79 4.00 -26.66
N ALA A 174 -9.92 5.17 -27.29
CA ALA A 174 -9.12 5.54 -28.46
C ALA A 174 -7.62 5.77 -28.16
N ALA A 175 -7.25 6.09 -26.91
CA ALA A 175 -5.87 6.29 -26.48
C ALA A 175 -5.11 4.98 -26.14
N VAL A 176 -5.83 3.88 -25.84
CA VAL A 176 -5.21 2.59 -25.46
C VAL A 176 -4.17 2.08 -26.48
N PRO A 177 -4.39 2.11 -27.81
CA PRO A 177 -3.37 1.69 -28.78
C PRO A 177 -2.07 2.49 -28.69
N SER A 178 -2.15 3.81 -28.48
CA SER A 178 -0.98 4.67 -28.33
C SER A 178 -0.22 4.37 -27.04
N GLN A 179 -0.94 4.20 -25.92
CA GLN A 179 -0.33 3.85 -24.63
C GLN A 179 0.45 2.51 -24.73
N VAL A 180 -0.09 1.52 -25.45
CA VAL A 180 0.57 0.22 -25.69
C VAL A 180 1.88 0.39 -26.48
N GLU A 181 1.91 1.22 -27.52
CA GLU A 181 3.14 1.48 -28.30
C GLU A 181 4.17 2.30 -27.52
N GLU A 182 3.76 3.20 -26.62
CA GLU A 182 4.65 3.88 -25.68
C GLU A 182 5.31 2.87 -24.71
N GLN A 183 4.55 1.92 -24.16
CA GLN A 183 5.08 0.84 -23.32
C GLN A 183 6.05 -0.08 -24.09
N ILE A 184 5.73 -0.46 -25.33
CA ILE A 184 6.66 -1.19 -26.22
C ILE A 184 7.95 -0.38 -26.45
N THR A 185 7.84 0.94 -26.58
CA THR A 185 9.00 1.83 -26.78
C THR A 185 9.92 1.88 -25.56
N LEU A 186 9.36 1.92 -24.34
CA LEU A 186 10.11 1.77 -23.10
C LEU A 186 10.78 0.40 -22.99
N MET A 187 10.06 -0.68 -23.26
CA MET A 187 10.61 -2.04 -23.22
C MET A 187 11.75 -2.22 -24.23
N LYS A 188 11.64 -1.64 -25.44
CA LYS A 188 12.74 -1.58 -26.41
C LYS A 188 13.95 -0.76 -25.91
N ARG A 189 13.73 0.28 -25.09
CA ARG A 189 14.82 1.00 -24.42
C ARG A 189 15.49 0.12 -23.35
N ALA A 190 14.72 -0.63 -22.56
CA ALA A 190 15.25 -1.60 -21.60
C ALA A 190 16.14 -2.65 -22.29
N MET A 191 15.72 -3.19 -23.43
CA MET A 191 16.52 -4.12 -24.25
C MET A 191 17.86 -3.51 -24.68
N ARG A 192 17.85 -2.28 -25.24
CA ARG A 192 19.08 -1.59 -25.66
C ARG A 192 20.05 -1.33 -24.51
N LEU A 193 19.52 -1.02 -23.32
CA LEU A 193 20.31 -0.77 -22.11
C LEU A 193 20.70 -2.05 -21.35
N LYS A 194 20.26 -3.24 -21.80
CA LYS A 194 20.41 -4.52 -21.09
C LYS A 194 19.84 -4.49 -19.67
N ARG A 195 18.70 -3.82 -19.50
CA ARG A 195 17.97 -3.64 -18.23
C ARG A 195 16.53 -4.15 -18.29
N THR A 196 16.32 -5.24 -19.02
CA THR A 196 15.04 -5.94 -19.09
C THR A 196 14.65 -6.58 -17.74
N ASN A 197 13.37 -6.92 -17.60
CA ASN A 197 12.89 -7.84 -16.59
C ASN A 197 13.53 -9.24 -16.71
N HIS A 198 13.47 -10.00 -15.61
CA HIS A 198 13.78 -11.43 -15.61
C HIS A 198 12.70 -12.20 -16.38
N ILE A 199 13.02 -13.37 -16.94
CA ILE A 199 12.06 -14.18 -17.70
C ILE A 199 10.77 -14.47 -16.90
N VAL A 200 10.88 -14.83 -15.61
CA VAL A 200 9.72 -15.13 -14.74
C VAL A 200 8.77 -13.94 -14.54
N SER A 201 9.22 -12.72 -14.78
CA SER A 201 8.36 -11.54 -14.68
C SER A 201 7.46 -11.37 -15.90
N VAL A 202 7.82 -11.94 -17.05
CA VAL A 202 7.19 -11.67 -18.35
C VAL A 202 6.76 -12.92 -19.14
N ASP A 203 7.20 -14.11 -18.74
CA ASP A 203 6.84 -15.41 -19.34
C ASP A 203 5.33 -15.62 -19.54
N ARG A 204 4.53 -15.18 -18.56
CA ARG A 204 3.07 -15.30 -18.53
C ARG A 204 2.34 -14.19 -19.28
N VAL A 205 3.00 -13.05 -19.56
CA VAL A 205 2.37 -11.88 -20.20
C VAL A 205 1.66 -12.22 -21.51
N PRO A 206 2.21 -13.02 -22.44
CA PRO A 206 1.52 -13.45 -23.65
C PRO A 206 0.18 -14.15 -23.36
N SER A 207 0.18 -15.09 -22.41
CA SER A 207 -1.03 -15.84 -22.01
C SER A 207 -2.03 -15.00 -21.22
N MET A 208 -1.58 -13.94 -20.53
CA MET A 208 -2.46 -12.98 -19.88
C MET A 208 -3.17 -12.12 -20.93
N ILE A 209 -2.46 -11.68 -21.97
CA ILE A 209 -3.04 -10.94 -23.10
C ILE A 209 -4.08 -11.80 -23.84
N ASP A 210 -3.85 -13.10 -24.04
CA ASP A 210 -4.83 -14.01 -24.64
C ASP A 210 -6.14 -14.13 -23.83
N ARG A 211 -6.09 -13.89 -22.51
CA ARG A 211 -7.26 -13.87 -21.62
C ARG A 211 -8.00 -12.51 -21.62
N ILE A 212 -7.48 -11.48 -22.31
CA ILE A 212 -8.15 -10.17 -22.40
C ILE A 212 -9.26 -10.25 -23.44
N HIS A 213 -10.48 -10.43 -22.94
CA HIS A 213 -11.70 -10.27 -23.72
C HIS A 213 -12.03 -8.78 -23.87
N VAL A 214 -11.55 -8.15 -24.96
CA VAL A 214 -11.58 -6.68 -25.14
C VAL A 214 -12.99 -6.11 -25.03
N GLU A 215 -13.99 -6.70 -25.67
CA GLU A 215 -15.37 -6.24 -25.58
C GLU A 215 -15.89 -6.26 -24.12
N GLN A 216 -15.68 -7.36 -23.41
CA GLN A 216 -16.13 -7.56 -22.03
C GLN A 216 -15.39 -6.64 -21.04
N MET A 217 -14.09 -6.41 -21.22
CA MET A 217 -13.27 -5.62 -20.29
C MET A 217 -13.28 -4.11 -20.58
N TYR A 218 -13.40 -3.70 -21.85
CA TYR A 218 -13.33 -2.30 -22.26
C TYR A 218 -14.71 -1.72 -22.65
N ALA A 219 -15.57 -2.48 -23.33
CA ALA A 219 -16.80 -1.95 -23.95
C ALA A 219 -18.08 -2.24 -23.13
N MET A 220 -18.21 -3.40 -22.49
CA MET A 220 -19.40 -3.73 -21.68
C MET A 220 -19.65 -2.83 -20.46
N PRO A 221 -18.63 -2.34 -19.71
CA PRO A 221 -18.85 -1.35 -18.65
C PRO A 221 -19.45 -0.04 -19.17
N PHE A 222 -19.06 0.35 -20.38
CA PHE A 222 -19.60 1.50 -21.10
C PHE A 222 -21.04 1.24 -21.57
N GLN A 223 -21.31 0.12 -22.23
CA GLN A 223 -22.66 -0.27 -22.65
C GLN A 223 -23.63 -0.29 -21.46
N SER A 224 -23.24 -0.95 -20.36
CA SER A 224 -24.07 -1.06 -19.15
C SER A 224 -24.46 0.29 -18.54
N SER A 225 -23.55 1.26 -18.61
CA SER A 225 -23.79 2.64 -18.15
C SER A 225 -24.63 3.43 -19.15
N LEU A 226 -24.37 3.26 -20.44
CA LEU A 226 -25.11 3.89 -21.54
C LEU A 226 -26.59 3.47 -21.55
N GLU A 227 -26.87 2.18 -21.31
CA GLU A 227 -28.23 1.66 -21.14
C GLU A 227 -28.96 2.31 -19.97
N LYS A 228 -28.28 2.52 -18.83
CA LYS A 228 -28.84 3.18 -17.63
C LYS A 228 -28.99 4.70 -17.76
N SER A 229 -28.24 5.35 -18.65
CA SER A 229 -28.27 6.81 -18.82
C SER A 229 -29.64 7.36 -19.29
N SER A 230 -29.93 8.63 -19.02
CA SER A 230 -31.14 9.32 -19.51
C SER A 230 -31.06 9.79 -20.97
N LEU A 231 -30.00 9.44 -21.70
CA LEU A 231 -29.75 9.97 -23.05
C LEU A 231 -30.77 9.47 -24.10
N PRO A 232 -31.08 10.27 -25.14
CA PRO A 232 -31.94 9.85 -26.25
C PRO A 232 -31.42 8.58 -26.95
N ARG A 233 -32.33 7.70 -27.38
CA ARG A 233 -31.99 6.41 -28.02
C ARG A 233 -31.01 6.54 -29.19
N HIS A 234 -31.18 7.55 -30.06
CA HIS A 234 -30.28 7.78 -31.20
C HIS A 234 -28.84 8.10 -30.75
N LEU A 235 -28.68 8.84 -29.65
CA LEU A 235 -27.37 9.19 -29.10
C LEU A 235 -26.74 7.98 -28.41
N LYS A 236 -27.53 7.14 -27.71
CA LYS A 236 -27.06 5.84 -27.20
C LYS A 236 -26.55 4.96 -28.34
N THR A 237 -27.31 4.79 -29.42
CA THR A 237 -26.86 4.03 -30.59
C THR A 237 -25.56 4.60 -31.16
N HIS A 238 -25.48 5.91 -31.40
CA HIS A 238 -24.28 6.55 -31.95
C HIS A 238 -23.03 6.39 -31.07
N LEU A 239 -23.17 6.54 -29.74
CA LEU A 239 -22.07 6.34 -28.79
C LEU A 239 -21.63 4.86 -28.71
N TRP A 240 -22.57 3.92 -28.86
CA TRP A 240 -22.26 2.49 -28.89
C TRP A 240 -21.55 2.05 -30.17
N GLU A 241 -21.95 2.57 -31.34
CA GLU A 241 -21.20 2.32 -32.59
C GLU A 241 -19.75 2.78 -32.47
N LYS A 242 -19.51 4.00 -31.94
CA LYS A 242 -18.15 4.48 -31.66
C LYS A 242 -17.36 3.60 -30.69
N ALA A 243 -17.99 3.05 -29.65
CA ALA A 243 -17.30 2.13 -28.75
C ALA A 243 -16.89 0.84 -29.47
N LYS A 244 -17.75 0.29 -30.34
CA LYS A 244 -17.45 -0.91 -31.14
C LYS A 244 -16.33 -0.68 -32.16
N GLU A 245 -16.29 0.47 -32.81
CA GLU A 245 -15.19 0.87 -33.72
C GLU A 245 -13.80 0.81 -33.05
N LEU A 246 -13.73 0.97 -31.72
CA LEU A 246 -12.48 0.98 -30.95
C LEU A 246 -12.05 -0.41 -30.44
N ILE A 247 -12.93 -1.41 -30.45
CA ILE A 247 -12.60 -2.80 -30.01
C ILE A 247 -11.48 -3.38 -30.88
N ASP A 248 -11.57 -3.21 -32.20
CA ASP A 248 -10.65 -3.80 -33.17
C ASP A 248 -9.23 -3.18 -33.10
N PRO A 249 -9.06 -1.84 -33.04
CA PRO A 249 -7.79 -1.19 -32.73
C PRO A 249 -7.15 -1.66 -31.41
N ILE A 250 -7.92 -1.76 -30.33
CA ILE A 250 -7.43 -2.22 -29.01
C ILE A 250 -6.98 -3.69 -29.09
N SER A 251 -7.76 -4.56 -29.74
CA SER A 251 -7.37 -5.95 -29.96
C SER A 251 -6.07 -6.06 -30.76
N LYS A 252 -5.88 -5.22 -31.78
CA LYS A 252 -4.67 -5.20 -32.62
C LYS A 252 -3.44 -4.71 -31.86
N SER A 253 -3.54 -3.67 -31.02
CA SER A 253 -2.41 -3.20 -30.21
C SER A 253 -1.99 -4.21 -29.14
N LEU A 254 -2.95 -4.83 -28.44
CA LEU A 254 -2.65 -5.91 -27.48
C LEU A 254 -1.98 -7.12 -28.16
N LYS A 255 -2.45 -7.52 -29.35
CA LYS A 255 -1.79 -8.56 -30.16
C LYS A 255 -0.38 -8.14 -30.62
N ARG A 256 -0.14 -6.86 -30.91
CA ARG A 256 1.20 -6.34 -31.24
C ARG A 256 2.13 -6.40 -30.02
N LEU A 257 1.66 -6.04 -28.83
CA LEU A 257 2.40 -6.20 -27.58
C LEU A 257 2.72 -7.67 -27.30
N LYS A 258 1.75 -8.58 -27.41
CA LYS A 258 1.99 -10.02 -27.26
C LYS A 258 3.11 -10.49 -28.20
N LYS A 259 2.99 -10.20 -29.49
CA LYS A 259 4.00 -10.59 -30.50
C LYS A 259 5.37 -9.97 -30.20
N PHE A 260 5.42 -8.72 -29.74
CA PHE A 260 6.65 -8.06 -29.30
C PHE A 260 7.29 -8.80 -28.11
N VAL A 261 6.48 -9.14 -27.09
CA VAL A 261 6.97 -9.86 -25.90
C VAL A 261 7.51 -11.24 -26.30
N GLU A 262 6.77 -12.01 -27.10
CA GLU A 262 7.15 -13.35 -27.55
C GLU A 262 8.41 -13.37 -28.43
N GLN A 263 8.51 -12.47 -29.41
CA GLN A 263 9.49 -12.56 -30.49
C GLN A 263 10.69 -11.63 -30.32
N GLU A 264 10.53 -10.49 -29.64
CA GLU A 264 11.57 -9.46 -29.50
C GLU A 264 12.09 -9.40 -28.05
N TYR A 265 11.23 -9.43 -27.03
CA TYR A 265 11.64 -9.17 -25.64
C TYR A 265 12.06 -10.41 -24.85
N LEU A 266 11.26 -11.49 -24.83
CA LEU A 266 11.58 -12.73 -24.09
C LEU A 266 12.98 -13.29 -24.40
N PRO A 267 13.42 -13.38 -25.67
CA PRO A 267 14.75 -13.92 -26.01
C PRO A 267 15.94 -13.12 -25.47
N VAL A 268 15.73 -11.89 -24.99
CA VAL A 268 16.78 -11.01 -24.43
C VAL A 268 16.52 -10.59 -22.98
N THR A 269 15.59 -11.26 -22.30
CA THR A 269 15.39 -11.07 -20.85
C THR A 269 16.65 -11.40 -20.07
N ARG A 270 16.82 -10.78 -18.88
CA ARG A 270 17.98 -11.10 -18.03
C ARG A 270 17.83 -12.51 -17.48
N SER A 271 18.92 -13.25 -17.41
CA SER A 271 18.97 -14.66 -16.98
C SER A 271 19.32 -14.86 -15.50
N VAL A 272 19.53 -13.77 -14.75
CA VAL A 272 19.82 -13.78 -13.31
C VAL A 272 18.69 -13.06 -12.59
N GLU A 273 18.19 -13.67 -11.52
CA GLU A 273 16.99 -13.27 -10.77
C GLU A 273 17.16 -11.97 -10.00
N GLY A 274 18.34 -11.76 -9.42
CA GLY A 274 18.64 -10.55 -8.63
C GLY A 274 19.00 -9.34 -9.48
N VAL A 275 18.70 -8.14 -8.95
CA VAL A 275 19.03 -6.88 -9.63
C VAL A 275 20.51 -6.50 -9.49
N HIS A 276 21.28 -7.11 -8.56
CA HIS A 276 22.74 -7.05 -8.52
C HIS A 276 23.42 -7.39 -9.86
N SER A 277 22.74 -8.17 -10.73
CA SER A 277 23.23 -8.52 -12.07
C SER A 277 23.23 -7.35 -13.07
N LEU A 278 22.52 -6.26 -12.74
CA LEU A 278 22.50 -5.04 -13.56
C LEU A 278 23.72 -4.16 -13.25
N ALA A 279 24.14 -3.35 -14.23
CA ALA A 279 25.10 -2.27 -13.97
C ALA A 279 24.54 -1.32 -12.91
N SER A 280 25.32 -1.04 -11.85
CA SER A 280 24.89 -0.37 -10.61
C SER A 280 23.68 -1.02 -9.91
N GLY A 281 23.59 -2.35 -9.99
CA GLY A 281 22.50 -3.14 -9.44
C GLY A 281 22.40 -3.13 -7.92
N ALA A 282 23.54 -3.01 -7.22
CA ALA A 282 23.58 -2.92 -5.75
C ALA A 282 23.02 -1.57 -5.27
N GLU A 283 23.44 -0.47 -5.91
CA GLU A 283 22.94 0.87 -5.61
C GLU A 283 21.48 1.06 -6.04
N TYR A 284 21.05 0.40 -7.12
CA TYR A 284 19.64 0.33 -7.50
C TYR A 284 18.82 -0.43 -6.45
N TYR A 285 19.30 -1.57 -5.96
CA TYR A 285 18.61 -2.31 -4.89
C TYR A 285 18.50 -1.49 -3.60
N GLN A 286 19.56 -0.81 -3.18
CA GLN A 286 19.51 0.13 -2.06
C GLN A 286 18.44 1.21 -2.28
N ALA A 287 18.33 1.77 -3.49
CA ALA A 287 17.30 2.76 -3.79
C ALA A 287 15.87 2.17 -3.77
N CYS A 288 15.69 0.91 -4.16
CA CYS A 288 14.41 0.20 -3.98
C CYS A 288 14.07 0.00 -2.49
N LEU A 289 15.06 -0.34 -1.66
CA LEU A 289 14.89 -0.42 -0.21
C LEU A 289 14.53 0.94 0.39
N ASP A 290 15.31 1.99 0.10
CA ASP A 290 15.04 3.35 0.58
C ASP A 290 13.63 3.83 0.18
N TRP A 291 13.18 3.49 -1.04
CA TRP A 291 11.83 3.78 -1.54
C TRP A 291 10.71 3.06 -0.80
N TYR A 292 10.83 1.73 -0.61
CA TYR A 292 9.76 0.93 0.01
C TYR A 292 9.73 1.01 1.53
N LEU A 293 10.86 1.33 2.16
CA LEU A 293 11.01 1.35 3.62
C LEU A 293 10.89 2.77 4.19
N GLY A 294 11.21 3.81 3.42
CA GLY A 294 11.14 5.21 3.86
C GLY A 294 12.25 5.62 4.85
N PHE A 295 13.21 4.74 5.10
CA PHE A 295 14.44 5.01 5.84
C PHE A 295 15.56 4.10 5.30
N ARG A 296 16.81 4.45 5.60
CA ARG A 296 17.97 3.72 5.10
C ARG A 296 18.36 2.56 6.02
N ILE A 297 18.50 1.39 5.42
CA ILE A 297 19.06 0.17 6.00
C ILE A 297 19.78 -0.60 4.87
N THR A 298 20.88 -1.27 5.16
CA THR A 298 21.64 -2.03 4.16
C THR A 298 21.01 -3.40 3.85
N PRO A 299 21.25 -3.99 2.67
CA PRO A 299 20.87 -5.36 2.35
C PRO A 299 21.34 -6.39 3.38
N GLU A 300 22.56 -6.21 3.90
CA GLU A 300 23.18 -7.03 4.94
C GLU A 300 22.41 -6.96 6.25
N GLU A 301 22.08 -5.75 6.73
CA GLU A 301 21.29 -5.55 7.95
C GLU A 301 19.87 -6.13 7.81
N ILE A 302 19.24 -6.01 6.63
CA ILE A 302 17.94 -6.65 6.32
C ILE A 302 18.04 -8.17 6.41
N PHE A 303 19.05 -8.76 5.77
CA PHE A 303 19.24 -10.20 5.72
C PHE A 303 19.46 -10.77 7.13
N ASP A 304 20.39 -10.19 7.88
CA ASP A 304 20.70 -10.58 9.25
C ASP A 304 19.50 -10.42 10.20
N LEU A 305 18.74 -9.33 10.05
CA LEU A 305 17.51 -9.13 10.81
C LEU A 305 16.45 -10.18 10.46
N GLY A 306 16.32 -10.51 9.18
CA GLY A 306 15.47 -11.59 8.69
C GLY A 306 15.82 -12.93 9.31
N VAL A 307 17.11 -13.31 9.28
CA VAL A 307 17.60 -14.56 9.88
C VAL A 307 17.32 -14.61 11.38
N ARG A 308 17.65 -13.54 12.13
CA ARG A 308 17.35 -13.45 13.57
C ARG A 308 15.86 -13.63 13.86
N GLU A 309 15.00 -12.97 13.10
CA GLU A 309 13.54 -13.06 13.29
C GLU A 309 12.98 -14.43 12.91
N VAL A 310 13.46 -15.05 11.84
CA VAL A 310 13.09 -16.42 11.47
C VAL A 310 13.45 -17.38 12.61
N SER A 311 14.68 -17.33 13.13
CA SER A 311 15.08 -18.18 14.26
C SER A 311 14.29 -17.91 15.55
N ARG A 312 13.98 -16.65 15.86
CA ARG A 312 13.16 -16.29 17.04
C ARG A 312 11.75 -16.88 16.93
N ILE A 313 11.11 -16.74 15.77
CA ILE A 313 9.73 -17.20 15.57
C ILE A 313 9.69 -18.74 15.44
N GLU A 314 10.67 -19.36 14.78
CA GLU A 314 10.84 -20.82 14.74
C GLU A 314 10.90 -21.40 16.17
N ASN A 315 11.68 -20.79 17.07
CA ASN A 315 11.78 -21.25 18.46
C ASN A 315 10.47 -21.09 19.26
N ASN A 316 9.61 -20.12 18.90
CA ASN A 316 8.28 -20.03 19.49
C ASN A 316 7.31 -21.06 18.90
N ILE A 317 7.44 -21.41 17.62
CA ILE A 317 6.68 -22.53 17.03
C ILE A 317 7.10 -23.86 17.66
N LYS A 318 8.38 -24.09 17.94
CA LYS A 318 8.86 -25.31 18.61
C LYS A 318 8.21 -25.54 19.98
N LYS A 319 8.01 -24.47 20.78
CA LYS A 319 7.25 -24.55 22.05
C LYS A 319 5.79 -24.98 21.82
N ILE A 320 5.16 -24.54 20.72
CA ILE A 320 3.82 -25.01 20.35
C ILE A 320 3.85 -26.49 19.95
N MET A 321 4.83 -26.90 19.15
CA MET A 321 5.04 -28.32 18.77
C MET A 321 5.16 -29.22 20.01
N GLU A 322 5.92 -28.78 21.02
CA GLU A 322 6.06 -29.45 22.31
C GLU A 322 4.71 -29.54 23.05
N ASN A 323 3.97 -28.43 23.18
CA ASN A 323 2.68 -28.36 23.86
C ASN A 323 1.59 -29.22 23.20
N VAL A 324 1.60 -29.39 21.87
CA VAL A 324 0.67 -30.28 21.15
C VAL A 324 1.20 -31.72 21.01
N GLY A 325 2.31 -32.05 21.65
CA GLY A 325 2.89 -33.40 21.65
C GLY A 325 3.55 -33.83 20.34
N PHE A 326 3.74 -32.92 19.38
CA PHE A 326 4.37 -33.24 18.10
C PHE A 326 5.87 -33.53 18.26
N ARG A 327 6.40 -34.38 17.37
CA ARG A 327 7.83 -34.74 17.32
C ARG A 327 8.27 -34.71 15.86
N GLY A 328 9.32 -33.94 15.55
CA GLY A 328 9.82 -33.74 14.20
C GLY A 328 10.38 -32.34 14.00
N ASN A 329 10.62 -31.96 12.73
CA ASN A 329 11.05 -30.62 12.36
C ASN A 329 9.86 -29.72 11.97
N LEU A 330 10.13 -28.42 11.81
CA LEU A 330 9.13 -27.40 11.47
C LEU A 330 8.37 -27.71 10.17
N LYS A 331 9.06 -28.18 9.11
CA LYS A 331 8.46 -28.53 7.82
C LYS A 331 7.47 -29.68 7.94
N SER A 332 7.83 -30.72 8.69
CA SER A 332 6.93 -31.83 9.03
C SER A 332 5.74 -31.37 9.88
N PHE A 333 5.91 -30.37 10.74
CA PHE A 333 4.80 -29.79 11.51
C PHE A 333 3.82 -29.00 10.63
N PHE A 334 4.32 -28.19 9.68
CA PHE A 334 3.47 -27.54 8.68
C PHE A 334 2.70 -28.56 7.82
N GLN A 335 3.32 -29.69 7.47
CA GLN A 335 2.63 -30.79 6.79
C GLN A 335 1.57 -31.44 7.67
N TYR A 336 1.88 -31.73 8.94
CA TYR A 336 0.91 -32.29 9.90
C TYR A 336 -0.34 -31.42 10.04
N VAL A 337 -0.18 -30.10 10.16
CA VAL A 337 -1.32 -29.16 10.30
C VAL A 337 -2.20 -29.11 9.04
N LYS A 338 -1.69 -29.47 7.86
CA LYS A 338 -2.50 -29.62 6.63
C LYS A 338 -3.51 -30.77 6.67
N PHE A 339 -3.25 -31.80 7.48
CA PHE A 339 -4.13 -32.95 7.61
C PHE A 339 -5.22 -32.78 8.68
N ILE A 340 -5.20 -31.68 9.44
CA ILE A 340 -6.22 -31.39 10.46
C ILE A 340 -7.47 -30.81 9.77
N PRO A 341 -8.60 -31.54 9.70
CA PRO A 341 -9.72 -31.14 8.84
C PRO A 341 -10.34 -29.80 9.24
N LYS A 342 -10.34 -29.42 10.53
CA LYS A 342 -10.88 -28.11 10.98
C LYS A 342 -10.17 -26.88 10.39
N PHE A 343 -9.01 -27.05 9.73
CA PHE A 343 -8.22 -25.94 9.18
C PHE A 343 -8.23 -25.85 7.64
N TYR A 344 -8.70 -26.88 6.93
CA TYR A 344 -8.67 -27.01 5.46
C TYR A 344 -9.97 -27.64 4.94
N ASN A 345 -10.06 -27.96 3.64
CA ASN A 345 -11.20 -28.68 3.03
C ASN A 345 -12.57 -27.97 3.11
N HIS A 346 -12.58 -26.66 3.29
CA HIS A 346 -13.81 -25.85 3.28
C HIS A 346 -14.43 -25.74 1.88
N THR A 347 -15.75 -25.61 1.82
CA THR A 347 -16.49 -25.17 0.63
C THR A 347 -16.30 -23.68 0.37
N LYS A 348 -16.82 -23.18 -0.76
CA LYS A 348 -16.79 -21.74 -1.09
C LYS A 348 -17.66 -20.95 -0.11
N GLU A 349 -18.79 -21.53 0.25
CA GLU A 349 -19.85 -21.01 1.11
C GLU A 349 -19.38 -20.95 2.56
N GLU A 350 -18.82 -22.06 3.08
CA GLU A 350 -18.21 -22.13 4.42
C GLU A 350 -17.10 -21.10 4.59
N LEU A 351 -16.26 -20.94 3.56
CA LEU A 351 -15.14 -20.00 3.60
C LEU A 351 -15.63 -18.55 3.64
N LEU A 352 -16.61 -18.15 2.83
CA LEU A 352 -17.24 -16.82 2.89
C LEU A 352 -17.90 -16.56 4.24
N LEU A 353 -18.72 -17.50 4.71
CA LEU A 353 -19.40 -17.41 6.00
C LEU A 353 -18.40 -17.19 7.14
N ARG A 354 -17.28 -17.92 7.14
CA ARG A 354 -16.22 -17.78 8.14
C ARG A 354 -15.54 -16.40 8.11
N TYR A 355 -15.52 -15.70 6.98
CA TYR A 355 -15.02 -14.34 6.89
C TYR A 355 -16.01 -13.30 7.46
N ASN A 356 -17.31 -13.45 7.18
CA ASN A 356 -18.37 -12.62 7.77
C ASN A 356 -18.39 -12.77 9.30
N LEU A 357 -18.54 -14.01 9.80
CA LEU A 357 -18.56 -14.28 11.25
C LEU A 357 -17.26 -13.78 11.95
N MET A 358 -16.11 -13.84 11.29
CA MET A 358 -14.86 -13.29 11.82
C MET A 358 -14.90 -11.76 11.92
N LEU A 359 -15.52 -11.08 10.97
CA LEU A 359 -15.69 -9.63 11.01
C LEU A 359 -16.71 -9.24 12.10
N ASP A 360 -17.90 -9.81 12.05
CA ASP A 360 -19.08 -9.28 12.75
C ASP A 360 -19.19 -9.81 14.18
N ASP A 361 -18.95 -11.10 14.43
CA ASP A 361 -19.05 -11.70 15.77
C ASP A 361 -17.73 -11.60 16.55
N VAL A 362 -16.60 -11.66 15.85
CA VAL A 362 -15.27 -11.79 16.49
C VAL A 362 -14.50 -10.48 16.53
N ILE A 363 -14.50 -9.69 15.46
CA ILE A 363 -13.70 -8.46 15.36
C ILE A 363 -14.47 -7.24 15.86
N GLN A 364 -15.64 -6.94 15.29
CA GLN A 364 -16.42 -5.73 15.57
C GLN A 364 -16.66 -5.50 17.08
N PRO A 365 -17.11 -6.49 17.88
CA PRO A 365 -17.43 -6.27 19.30
C PRO A 365 -16.21 -6.00 20.17
N LYS A 366 -15.01 -6.29 19.66
CA LYS A 366 -13.73 -6.17 20.37
C LYS A 366 -12.91 -4.95 19.90
N LEU A 367 -13.32 -4.22 18.85
CA LEU A 367 -12.61 -3.04 18.34
C LEU A 367 -12.45 -1.94 19.40
N SER A 368 -13.47 -1.70 20.21
CA SER A 368 -13.47 -0.71 21.30
C SER A 368 -12.44 -0.98 22.40
N ARG A 369 -11.82 -2.17 22.42
CA ARG A 369 -10.67 -2.49 23.30
C ARG A 369 -9.37 -1.85 22.82
N MET A 370 -9.24 -1.64 21.51
CA MET A 370 -8.00 -1.23 20.84
C MET A 370 -8.09 0.14 20.17
N PHE A 371 -9.29 0.69 19.98
CA PHE A 371 -9.50 2.01 19.38
C PHE A 371 -10.47 2.80 20.26
N TYR A 372 -10.36 4.14 20.25
CA TYR A 372 -11.45 5.00 20.72
C TYR A 372 -12.67 4.85 19.80
N ASN A 373 -13.79 5.51 20.12
CA ASN A 373 -15.02 5.53 19.32
C ASN A 373 -14.82 6.31 18.01
N VAL A 374 -14.02 5.74 17.11
CA VAL A 374 -13.84 6.19 15.73
C VAL A 374 -14.94 5.53 14.89
N PRO A 375 -15.71 6.27 14.08
CA PRO A 375 -16.63 5.66 13.13
C PRO A 375 -15.82 4.88 12.09
N ILE A 376 -15.84 3.56 12.19
CA ILE A 376 -15.22 2.66 11.23
C ILE A 376 -16.26 2.37 10.14
N PRO A 377 -16.00 2.71 8.86
CA PRO A 377 -16.91 2.36 7.78
C PRO A 377 -17.15 0.85 7.74
N GLU A 378 -18.40 0.46 7.49
CA GLU A 378 -18.77 -0.94 7.30
C GLU A 378 -17.86 -1.59 6.24
N VAL A 379 -17.39 -2.80 6.54
CA VAL A 379 -16.56 -3.58 5.62
C VAL A 379 -17.40 -4.72 5.07
N LEU A 380 -17.68 -4.72 3.78
CA LEU A 380 -18.40 -5.81 3.12
C LEU A 380 -17.43 -6.96 2.83
N VAL A 381 -17.90 -8.20 2.86
CA VAL A 381 -17.14 -9.36 2.36
C VAL A 381 -17.72 -9.82 1.03
N ALA A 382 -16.85 -10.03 0.04
CA ALA A 382 -17.25 -10.49 -1.28
C ALA A 382 -16.40 -11.69 -1.74
N PRO A 383 -16.95 -12.59 -2.56
CA PRO A 383 -16.16 -13.59 -3.28
C PRO A 383 -15.22 -12.92 -4.29
N ILE A 384 -14.25 -13.68 -4.79
CA ILE A 384 -13.61 -13.52 -6.10
C ILE A 384 -12.98 -14.86 -6.49
N GLU A 385 -12.74 -15.12 -7.78
CA GLU A 385 -12.00 -16.32 -8.23
C GLU A 385 -10.94 -15.92 -9.25
N ASN A 386 -9.66 -15.95 -8.85
CA ASN A 386 -8.55 -15.56 -9.73
C ASN A 386 -7.23 -16.26 -9.34
N ASP A 387 -6.20 -16.09 -10.19
CA ASP A 387 -4.81 -16.53 -9.94
C ASP A 387 -4.05 -15.62 -8.95
N GLY A 388 -4.75 -14.69 -8.30
CA GLY A 388 -4.20 -13.67 -7.40
C GLY A 388 -4.17 -14.09 -5.93
N PRO A 389 -3.96 -13.14 -5.00
CA PRO A 389 -3.81 -13.45 -3.59
C PRO A 389 -5.07 -14.09 -3.02
N TRP A 390 -4.88 -14.89 -1.97
CA TRP A 390 -5.92 -15.54 -1.18
C TRP A 390 -7.01 -14.60 -0.61
N GLY A 391 -6.75 -13.29 -0.56
CA GLY A 391 -7.73 -12.24 -0.36
C GLY A 391 -7.09 -10.86 -0.46
N SER A 392 -7.89 -9.81 -0.68
CA SER A 392 -7.43 -8.42 -0.66
C SER A 392 -8.54 -7.47 -0.21
N TYR A 393 -8.20 -6.20 0.00
CA TYR A 393 -9.12 -5.18 0.48
C TYR A 393 -9.08 -3.95 -0.43
N GLY A 394 -10.25 -3.43 -0.80
CA GLY A 394 -10.40 -2.22 -1.60
C GLY A 394 -11.82 -1.67 -1.50
N GLN A 395 -11.99 -0.34 -1.52
CA GLN A 395 -13.29 0.33 -1.48
C GLN A 395 -14.28 -0.17 -0.40
N ASN A 396 -13.79 -0.44 0.81
CA ASN A 396 -14.56 -1.02 1.94
C ASN A 396 -15.00 -2.47 1.74
N VAL A 397 -14.53 -3.16 0.71
CA VAL A 397 -14.82 -4.58 0.49
C VAL A 397 -13.56 -5.41 0.73
N PHE A 398 -13.69 -6.49 1.50
CA PHE A 398 -12.71 -7.55 1.62
C PHE A 398 -13.07 -8.70 0.69
N TYR A 399 -12.28 -8.89 -0.36
CA TYR A 399 -12.51 -9.92 -1.37
C TYR A 399 -11.77 -11.20 -0.98
N VAL A 400 -12.53 -12.28 -0.79
CA VAL A 400 -12.04 -13.62 -0.46
C VAL A 400 -11.85 -14.41 -1.74
N ASN A 401 -10.63 -14.88 -2.04
CA ASN A 401 -10.40 -15.70 -3.23
C ASN A 401 -10.85 -17.15 -2.98
N LEU A 402 -11.84 -17.59 -3.76
CA LEU A 402 -12.53 -18.87 -3.66
C LEU A 402 -12.10 -19.89 -4.72
N LYS A 403 -11.03 -19.61 -5.48
CA LYS A 403 -10.57 -20.49 -6.58
C LYS A 403 -10.18 -21.89 -6.12
N GLU A 404 -9.61 -22.03 -4.92
CA GLU A 404 -9.19 -23.31 -4.33
C GLU A 404 -9.54 -23.38 -2.83
N PRO A 405 -10.85 -23.47 -2.47
CA PRO A 405 -11.31 -23.26 -1.10
C PRO A 405 -10.87 -24.41 -0.17
N ASN A 406 -10.77 -25.62 -0.72
CA ASN A 406 -10.26 -26.80 0.00
C ASN A 406 -8.78 -26.67 0.40
N LYS A 407 -7.96 -25.96 -0.39
CA LYS A 407 -6.56 -25.65 -0.07
C LYS A 407 -6.41 -24.43 0.85
N ARG A 408 -7.51 -23.74 1.15
CA ARG A 408 -7.49 -22.52 1.96
C ARG A 408 -7.37 -22.85 3.44
N GLN A 409 -6.23 -22.47 4.02
CA GLN A 409 -6.04 -22.52 5.46
C GLN A 409 -6.83 -21.39 6.14
N VAL A 410 -7.66 -21.73 7.13
CA VAL A 410 -8.45 -20.77 7.93
C VAL A 410 -7.83 -20.40 9.28
N LEU A 411 -6.66 -20.95 9.59
CA LEU A 411 -5.90 -20.66 10.82
C LEU A 411 -5.37 -19.21 10.90
N LYS A 412 -5.33 -18.51 9.77
CA LYS A 412 -4.66 -17.20 9.63
C LYS A 412 -5.63 -16.00 9.63
N LEU A 413 -6.87 -16.19 10.07
CA LEU A 413 -7.89 -15.13 10.05
C LEU A 413 -7.63 -14.07 11.14
N THR A 414 -7.27 -14.50 12.34
CA THR A 414 -6.91 -13.61 13.46
C THR A 414 -5.41 -13.30 13.40
N LYS A 415 -5.02 -12.03 13.18
CA LYS A 415 -3.61 -11.63 13.09
C LYS A 415 -3.26 -10.47 14.02
N TYR A 416 -2.12 -10.62 14.70
CA TYR A 416 -1.42 -9.66 15.56
C TYR A 416 -2.21 -9.06 16.73
N LEU A 417 -3.29 -8.30 16.48
CA LEU A 417 -4.22 -7.82 17.51
C LEU A 417 -4.93 -8.96 18.26
N GLY A 418 -4.88 -10.19 17.74
CA GLY A 418 -5.55 -11.34 18.34
C GLY A 418 -5.19 -11.62 19.81
N GLU A 419 -3.96 -11.35 20.24
CA GLU A 419 -3.58 -11.58 21.65
C GLU A 419 -4.13 -10.49 22.58
N GLU A 420 -4.26 -9.27 22.09
CA GLU A 420 -4.72 -8.10 22.86
C GLU A 420 -6.24 -7.98 22.88
N MET A 421 -6.90 -8.36 21.78
CA MET A 421 -8.35 -8.46 21.71
C MET A 421 -8.88 -9.73 22.39
N GLY A 422 -8.07 -10.77 22.57
CA GLY A 422 -8.52 -12.09 23.04
C GLY A 422 -9.26 -12.84 21.93
N LEU A 423 -8.53 -13.17 20.86
CA LEU A 423 -8.95 -13.93 19.67
C LEU A 423 -8.07 -15.18 19.43
N PHE A 424 -7.20 -15.50 20.39
CA PHE A 424 -6.35 -16.69 20.36
C PHE A 424 -6.77 -17.57 21.53
N ASP A 425 -7.67 -18.52 21.26
CA ASP A 425 -8.28 -19.37 22.28
C ASP A 425 -7.57 -20.74 22.38
N ASP A 426 -6.90 -21.19 21.30
CA ASP A 426 -6.06 -22.39 21.32
C ASP A 426 -4.60 -22.18 20.85
N HIS A 427 -3.76 -23.19 21.09
CA HIS A 427 -2.35 -23.19 20.68
C HIS A 427 -2.15 -23.10 19.15
N PHE A 428 -3.15 -23.49 18.36
CA PHE A 428 -3.10 -23.40 16.91
C PHE A 428 -3.41 -21.98 16.41
N ASP A 429 -4.27 -21.21 17.07
CA ASP A 429 -4.47 -19.79 16.71
C ASP A 429 -3.16 -18.99 16.85
N LEU A 430 -2.44 -19.22 17.96
CA LEU A 430 -1.10 -18.66 18.18
C LEU A 430 -0.10 -19.16 17.12
N PHE A 431 -0.20 -20.43 16.71
CA PHE A 431 0.56 -20.95 15.57
C PHE A 431 0.22 -20.25 14.26
N GLY A 432 -1.06 -19.96 13.97
CA GLY A 432 -1.51 -19.23 12.78
C GLY A 432 -0.95 -17.81 12.68
N ARG A 433 -0.84 -17.12 13.82
CA ARG A 433 -0.06 -15.88 13.94
C ARG A 433 1.39 -16.12 13.59
N TYR A 434 2.08 -17.06 14.23
CA TYR A 434 3.50 -17.28 13.97
C TYR A 434 3.79 -17.74 12.54
N CYS A 435 2.91 -18.53 11.89
CA CYS A 435 2.97 -18.84 10.46
C CYS A 435 2.93 -17.57 9.61
N SER A 436 2.06 -16.61 9.96
CA SER A 436 1.93 -15.32 9.28
C SER A 436 3.12 -14.38 9.54
N GLU A 437 3.78 -14.53 10.69
CA GLU A 437 4.92 -13.71 11.10
C GLU A 437 6.24 -14.24 10.52
N ILE A 438 6.49 -15.55 10.61
CA ILE A 438 7.70 -16.18 10.06
C ILE A 438 7.76 -16.05 8.55
N PHE A 439 6.61 -16.13 7.85
CA PHE A 439 6.55 -15.89 6.41
C PHE A 439 6.98 -14.46 6.04
N ARG A 440 6.60 -13.46 6.85
CA ARG A 440 7.06 -12.07 6.68
C ARG A 440 8.53 -11.88 7.06
N ALA A 441 9.04 -12.61 8.06
CA ALA A 441 10.47 -12.61 8.37
C ALA A 441 11.31 -13.23 7.23
N CYS A 442 10.81 -14.31 6.62
CA CYS A 442 11.44 -14.94 5.46
C CYS A 442 11.50 -14.00 4.24
N ARG A 443 10.56 -13.06 4.08
CA ARG A 443 10.63 -12.05 3.02
C ARG A 443 11.90 -11.19 3.11
N LEU A 444 12.32 -10.81 4.31
CA LEU A 444 13.58 -10.06 4.51
C LEU A 444 14.77 -10.87 3.98
N VAL A 445 14.85 -12.15 4.32
CA VAL A 445 15.95 -13.06 3.92
C VAL A 445 15.93 -13.36 2.43
N VAL A 446 14.75 -13.63 1.85
CA VAL A 446 14.62 -14.06 0.45
C VAL A 446 14.80 -12.88 -0.52
N ASP A 447 14.20 -11.72 -0.24
CA ASP A 447 14.30 -10.52 -1.09
C ASP A 447 15.77 -10.04 -1.17
N SER A 448 16.42 -9.84 -0.02
CA SER A 448 17.85 -9.50 0.02
C SER A 448 18.74 -10.63 -0.48
N GLY A 449 18.40 -11.89 -0.20
CA GLY A 449 19.07 -13.08 -0.72
C GLY A 449 19.16 -13.09 -2.25
N ILE A 450 18.03 -12.86 -2.92
CA ILE A 450 17.96 -12.76 -4.39
C ILE A 450 18.70 -11.51 -4.87
N HIS A 451 18.34 -10.33 -4.35
CA HIS A 451 18.73 -9.07 -4.98
C HIS A 451 20.13 -8.59 -4.63
N ALA A 452 20.71 -8.97 -3.49
CA ALA A 452 22.08 -8.63 -3.07
C ALA A 452 23.03 -9.85 -3.02
N PHE A 453 22.58 -11.02 -2.54
CA PHE A 453 23.45 -12.17 -2.29
C PHE A 453 23.44 -13.27 -3.37
N GLY A 454 22.87 -13.01 -4.55
CA GLY A 454 22.95 -13.93 -5.68
C GLY A 454 22.18 -15.24 -5.50
N TRP A 455 21.12 -15.28 -4.69
CA TRP A 455 20.28 -16.47 -4.60
C TRP A 455 19.46 -16.65 -5.88
N ASP A 456 19.57 -17.84 -6.46
CA ASP A 456 18.67 -18.30 -7.52
C ASP A 456 17.24 -18.55 -7.00
N ARG A 457 16.30 -18.72 -7.95
CA ARG A 457 14.87 -18.97 -7.67
C ARG A 457 14.67 -20.22 -6.82
N ASP A 458 15.41 -21.29 -7.07
CA ASP A 458 15.20 -22.59 -6.41
C ASP A 458 15.67 -22.57 -4.95
N ARG A 459 16.77 -21.87 -4.65
CA ARG A 459 17.24 -21.60 -3.29
C ARG A 459 16.24 -20.76 -2.52
N ALA A 460 15.67 -19.72 -3.15
CA ALA A 460 14.61 -18.90 -2.56
C ALA A 460 13.34 -19.71 -2.24
N ILE A 461 12.87 -20.54 -3.18
CA ILE A 461 11.73 -21.45 -2.98
C ILE A 461 12.03 -22.47 -1.88
N SER A 462 13.20 -23.08 -1.90
CA SER A 462 13.62 -24.10 -0.92
C SER A 462 13.67 -23.54 0.50
N PHE A 463 14.25 -22.35 0.67
CA PHE A 463 14.25 -21.63 1.96
C PHE A 463 12.82 -21.37 2.44
N LEU A 464 11.99 -20.72 1.61
CA LEU A 464 10.62 -20.34 1.98
C LEU A 464 9.73 -21.57 2.27
N SER A 465 9.98 -22.70 1.59
CA SER A 465 9.29 -23.99 1.79
C SER A 465 9.64 -24.70 3.10
N ASN A 466 10.72 -24.32 3.78
CA ASN A 466 11.05 -24.85 5.11
C ASN A 466 10.35 -24.07 6.24
N TYR A 467 9.90 -22.85 5.94
CA TYR A 467 9.31 -21.90 6.88
C TYR A 467 7.85 -21.52 6.54
N SER A 468 7.21 -22.25 5.64
CA SER A 468 5.84 -22.00 5.19
C SER A 468 5.01 -23.28 5.06
N ASP A 469 3.74 -23.18 5.42
CA ASP A 469 2.65 -24.11 5.15
C ASP A 469 1.87 -23.77 3.86
N PHE A 470 2.27 -22.77 3.07
CA PHE A 470 1.59 -22.52 1.80
C PHE A 470 1.76 -23.69 0.79
N PRO A 471 0.88 -23.80 -0.22
CA PRO A 471 1.10 -24.68 -1.38
C PRO A 471 2.36 -24.26 -2.17
N ALA A 472 3.01 -25.20 -2.85
CA ALA A 472 4.21 -24.93 -3.66
C ALA A 472 3.98 -23.83 -4.69
N SER A 473 2.85 -23.88 -5.44
CA SER A 473 2.45 -22.84 -6.40
C SER A 473 2.35 -21.43 -5.80
N GLN A 474 1.95 -21.31 -4.53
CA GLN A 474 1.84 -20.03 -3.83
C GLN A 474 3.22 -19.52 -3.35
N ILE A 475 4.12 -20.43 -3.00
CA ILE A 475 5.52 -20.12 -2.65
C ILE A 475 6.26 -19.65 -3.90
N GLU A 476 6.10 -20.36 -5.01
CA GLU A 476 6.64 -19.98 -6.33
C GLU A 476 6.13 -18.62 -6.79
N ALA A 477 4.81 -18.38 -6.74
CA ALA A 477 4.23 -17.09 -7.13
C ALA A 477 4.73 -15.92 -6.25
N GLU A 478 4.99 -16.16 -4.96
CA GLU A 478 5.58 -15.15 -4.08
C GLU A 478 7.07 -14.91 -4.39
N VAL A 479 7.85 -15.95 -4.72
CA VAL A 479 9.26 -15.79 -5.13
C VAL A 479 9.37 -15.06 -6.47
N ASP A 480 8.55 -15.41 -7.47
CA ASP A 480 8.46 -14.69 -8.73
C ASP A 480 8.09 -13.21 -8.52
N ARG A 481 7.25 -12.93 -7.52
CA ARG A 481 6.85 -11.57 -7.14
C ARG A 481 8.01 -10.79 -6.54
N TYR A 482 8.84 -11.41 -5.69
CA TYR A 482 10.05 -10.79 -5.16
C TYR A 482 11.04 -10.46 -6.30
N ILE A 483 11.31 -11.42 -7.20
CA ILE A 483 12.17 -11.25 -8.38
C ILE A 483 11.74 -10.06 -9.26
N THR A 484 10.44 -9.76 -9.29
CA THR A 484 9.82 -8.70 -10.10
C THR A 484 9.76 -7.36 -9.38
N TRP A 485 9.51 -7.33 -8.07
CA TRP A 485 9.39 -6.11 -7.24
C TRP A 485 10.43 -6.10 -6.10
N PRO A 486 11.70 -5.76 -6.39
CA PRO A 486 12.77 -5.75 -5.39
C PRO A 486 12.49 -4.83 -4.22
N GLY A 487 12.74 -5.29 -2.99
CA GLY A 487 12.61 -4.52 -1.75
C GLY A 487 11.18 -4.40 -1.21
N GLN A 488 10.15 -4.62 -2.06
CA GLN A 488 8.75 -4.49 -1.66
C GLN A 488 8.38 -5.47 -0.54
N ALA A 489 8.97 -6.67 -0.56
CA ALA A 489 8.65 -7.73 0.39
C ALA A 489 9.15 -7.41 1.81
N CYS A 490 10.20 -6.59 1.94
CA CYS A 490 10.82 -6.22 3.21
C CYS A 490 9.94 -5.31 4.08
N ALA A 491 9.14 -4.43 3.46
CA ALA A 491 8.33 -3.42 4.15
C ALA A 491 7.37 -4.01 5.20
N TYR A 492 6.83 -5.22 4.96
CA TYR A 492 5.83 -5.86 5.82
C TYR A 492 6.32 -6.27 7.22
N LYS A 493 7.62 -6.48 7.42
CA LYS A 493 8.17 -6.95 8.70
C LYS A 493 8.95 -5.85 9.41
N LEU A 494 9.60 -4.98 8.65
CA LEU A 494 10.54 -3.99 9.20
C LEU A 494 9.83 -2.91 10.03
N PHE A 495 8.68 -2.42 9.57
CA PHE A 495 7.82 -1.49 10.33
C PHE A 495 7.47 -2.03 11.73
N CYS A 496 7.23 -3.33 11.84
CA CYS A 496 6.85 -3.98 13.09
C CYS A 496 8.00 -4.14 14.10
N ILE A 497 9.25 -3.94 13.68
CA ILE A 497 10.45 -4.18 14.50
C ILE A 497 10.95 -2.88 15.15
N LEU A 498 11.03 -1.79 14.37
CA LEU A 498 11.59 -0.47 14.77
C LEU A 498 10.86 0.19 15.96
N ASN A 499 9.74 -0.40 16.32
CA ASN A 499 8.59 0.24 16.92
C ASN A 499 8.17 -0.55 18.18
N ALA A 500 8.77 -1.73 18.39
CA ALA A 500 8.42 -2.62 19.49
C ALA A 500 9.10 -2.21 20.81
N GLY A 501 8.31 -2.09 21.89
CA GLY A 501 8.82 -2.05 23.27
C GLY A 501 8.68 -0.73 24.03
N ARG A 502 7.86 0.21 23.56
CA ARG A 502 7.44 1.37 24.37
C ARG A 502 6.17 0.98 25.16
N ARG A 503 6.06 1.39 26.44
CA ARG A 503 4.86 1.14 27.27
C ARG A 503 3.88 2.30 27.12
N PHE A 504 2.64 2.03 26.71
CA PHE A 504 1.60 3.04 26.50
C PHE A 504 0.19 2.42 26.56
N ASP A 505 -0.86 3.24 26.62
CA ASP A 505 -2.25 2.81 26.37
C ASP A 505 -2.44 2.50 24.87
N PRO A 506 -2.86 1.28 24.47
CA PRO A 506 -2.99 0.93 23.06
C PRO A 506 -4.02 1.75 22.29
N LYS A 507 -5.11 2.22 22.92
CA LYS A 507 -6.13 3.03 22.24
C LYS A 507 -5.60 4.42 21.96
N GLU A 508 -4.92 5.03 22.93
CA GLU A 508 -4.31 6.34 22.74
C GLU A 508 -3.24 6.27 21.66
N PHE A 509 -2.34 5.30 21.74
CA PHE A 509 -1.30 5.10 20.75
C PHE A 509 -1.86 4.84 19.33
N HIS A 510 -2.91 4.02 19.20
CA HIS A 510 -3.59 3.83 17.92
C HIS A 510 -4.25 5.11 17.41
N HIS A 511 -4.81 5.93 18.28
CA HIS A 511 -5.38 7.23 17.90
C HIS A 511 -4.30 8.19 17.37
N GLU A 512 -3.15 8.28 18.03
CA GLU A 512 -2.04 9.13 17.62
C GLU A 512 -1.45 8.75 16.26
N ILE A 513 -1.32 7.44 15.97
CA ILE A 513 -0.88 6.97 14.64
C ILE A 513 -1.96 7.16 13.58
N LEU A 514 -3.22 6.85 13.87
CA LEU A 514 -4.27 6.89 12.86
C LEU A 514 -4.68 8.32 12.48
N LYS A 515 -4.61 9.29 13.40
CA LYS A 515 -5.02 10.68 13.14
C LYS A 515 -4.08 11.42 12.18
N VAL A 516 -2.84 10.96 11.99
CA VAL A 516 -1.89 11.56 11.04
C VAL A 516 -1.96 10.94 9.64
N GLY A 517 -2.70 9.84 9.46
CA GLY A 517 -2.87 9.19 8.16
C GLY A 517 -1.58 8.58 7.60
N TYR A 518 -1.43 8.61 6.28
CA TYR A 518 -0.27 8.03 5.59
C TYR A 518 0.90 9.01 5.54
N VAL A 519 1.82 8.89 6.49
CA VAL A 519 3.07 9.68 6.55
C VAL A 519 4.32 8.80 6.42
N PRO A 520 5.45 9.37 5.94
CA PRO A 520 6.78 8.77 6.08
C PRO A 520 7.13 8.36 7.52
N LEU A 521 7.99 7.34 7.69
CA LEU A 521 8.26 6.74 9.01
C LEU A 521 9.07 7.64 9.95
N ASP A 522 9.93 8.51 9.40
CA ASP A 522 10.63 9.56 10.15
C ASP A 522 9.64 10.59 10.72
N ILE A 523 8.65 11.01 9.93
CA ILE A 523 7.58 11.91 10.37
C ILE A 523 6.67 11.22 11.39
N LEU A 524 6.47 9.90 11.29
CA LEU A 524 5.70 9.13 12.28
C LEU A 524 6.44 8.99 13.62
N ASP A 525 7.74 8.66 13.63
CA ASP A 525 8.52 8.57 14.87
C ASP A 525 8.64 9.93 15.56
N GLU A 526 8.71 11.03 14.79
CA GLU A 526 8.60 12.39 15.36
C GLU A 526 7.25 12.63 16.01
N VAL A 527 6.11 12.36 15.34
CA VAL A 527 4.76 12.50 15.91
C VAL A 527 4.63 11.73 17.22
N ILE A 528 5.13 10.49 17.24
CA ILE A 528 5.07 9.62 18.42
C ILE A 528 6.04 10.07 19.51
N THR A 529 7.18 10.67 19.15
CA THR A 529 8.11 11.27 20.11
C THR A 529 7.54 12.56 20.71
N GLU A 530 6.98 13.47 19.91
CA GLU A 530 6.25 14.68 20.37
C GLU A 530 5.14 14.28 21.36
N TRP A 531 4.35 13.25 21.04
CA TRP A 531 3.30 12.74 21.92
C TRP A 531 3.86 12.15 23.22
N ILE A 532 4.90 11.30 23.16
CA ILE A 532 5.56 10.73 24.35
C ILE A 532 6.13 11.84 25.25
N GLU A 533 6.72 12.89 24.68
CA GLU A 533 7.22 14.03 25.44
C GLU A 533 6.08 14.82 26.10
N SER A 534 4.97 15.05 25.38
CA SER A 534 3.76 15.69 25.95
C SER A 534 3.12 14.95 27.13
N LYS A 535 3.52 13.70 27.36
CA LYS A 535 3.06 12.84 28.47
C LYS A 535 4.02 12.80 29.67
N LYS A 536 5.22 13.36 29.55
CA LYS A 536 6.22 13.40 30.64
C LYS A 536 6.02 14.56 31.60
N ASP A 537 5.55 15.70 31.08
CA ASP A 537 5.20 16.87 31.89
C ASP A 537 3.67 17.02 31.95
N PRO A 538 2.98 16.57 33.02
CA PRO A 538 1.64 17.07 33.29
C PRO A 538 1.73 18.59 33.55
N PRO A 539 0.74 19.39 33.13
CA PRO A 539 0.71 20.81 33.49
C PRO A 539 0.73 20.92 35.01
N GLN A 540 1.73 21.64 35.54
CA GLN A 540 1.73 22.11 36.92
C GLN A 540 0.46 22.93 37.09
N ILE A 541 -0.47 22.45 37.92
CA ILE A 541 -1.56 23.29 38.40
C ILE A 541 -0.89 24.28 39.33
N GLU A 542 -0.74 25.52 38.89
CA GLU A 542 -0.33 26.62 39.76
C GLU A 542 -1.42 26.82 40.82
N GLU A 543 -1.26 26.18 41.98
CA GLU A 543 -1.88 26.66 43.20
C GLU A 543 -1.39 28.10 43.43
N PRO A 544 -2.28 29.02 43.85
CA PRO A 544 -1.89 30.41 44.05
C PRO A 544 -0.79 30.50 45.11
N ALA A 545 0.36 31.03 44.72
CA ALA A 545 1.54 31.08 45.58
C ALA A 545 1.26 31.90 46.85
N ASP A 546 1.44 31.26 48.01
CA ASP A 546 1.57 31.96 49.28
C ASP A 546 2.99 32.55 49.38
N ASP A 547 3.08 33.77 49.91
CA ASP A 547 4.29 34.59 49.84
C ASP A 547 5.38 34.07 50.80
N THR A 548 6.54 33.59 50.31
CA THR A 548 7.82 33.68 51.06
C THR A 548 9.10 33.45 50.23
N LEU A 549 9.76 34.56 49.88
CA LEU A 549 11.21 34.80 49.91
C LEU A 549 12.24 33.72 49.47
N VAL A 550 12.71 33.87 48.21
CA VAL A 550 14.13 34.04 47.81
C VAL A 550 15.20 33.03 48.32
N THR A 551 15.80 32.28 47.38
CA THR A 551 17.25 32.40 47.06
C THR A 551 17.63 31.75 45.72
N GLN A 552 18.63 32.31 45.04
CA GLN A 552 19.13 31.83 43.75
C GLN A 552 20.13 30.67 43.90
N GLN A 553 20.16 29.75 42.93
CA GLN A 553 21.43 29.32 42.33
C GLN A 553 21.26 28.63 40.97
N SER A 554 22.09 29.04 40.01
CA SER A 554 22.21 28.45 38.67
C SER A 554 23.30 27.38 38.63
N THR A 555 23.11 26.29 37.89
CA THR A 555 24.23 25.65 37.16
C THR A 555 23.76 24.84 35.94
N SER A 556 24.59 24.84 34.90
CA SER A 556 24.38 24.22 33.59
C SER A 556 24.94 22.79 33.47
N ARG A 557 24.52 22.07 32.41
CA ARG A 557 25.08 20.86 31.75
C ARG A 557 24.15 19.64 31.84
N ALA A 558 24.14 18.70 30.89
CA ALA A 558 24.61 18.70 29.49
C ALA A 558 23.90 17.55 28.73
N THR A 559 23.88 17.63 27.41
CA THR A 559 23.33 16.60 26.50
C THR A 559 24.14 15.30 26.47
N THR A 560 23.48 14.15 26.56
CA THR A 560 24.00 12.87 26.04
C THR A 560 22.86 11.96 25.59
N SER A 561 23.01 11.33 24.43
CA SER A 561 22.04 10.40 23.81
C SER A 561 22.43 8.95 24.11
N SER A 562 21.47 8.11 24.56
CA SER A 562 21.49 6.64 24.46
C SER A 562 20.34 5.99 25.25
N HIS A 563 19.30 5.41 24.62
CA HIS A 563 18.29 4.60 25.32
C HIS A 563 17.80 3.39 24.49
N LEU A 564 18.01 2.17 24.99
CA LEU A 564 17.24 0.95 24.69
C LEU A 564 17.54 -0.13 25.75
N ALA A 565 16.65 -0.35 26.73
CA ALA A 565 16.69 -1.49 27.67
C ALA A 565 15.38 -1.68 28.49
N TRP A 566 15.03 -2.95 28.81
CA TRP A 566 13.99 -3.45 29.75
C TRP A 566 12.48 -3.35 29.37
N LEU A 567 11.50 -4.15 29.87
CA LEU A 567 11.33 -5.61 30.21
C LEU A 567 9.88 -5.87 30.80
N LEU A 568 9.23 -7.03 30.55
CA LEU A 568 8.21 -7.86 31.29
C LEU A 568 6.96 -7.19 32.01
N LEU A 569 5.85 -7.82 32.49
CA LEU A 569 5.31 -9.21 32.63
C LEU A 569 3.74 -9.21 32.87
N LEU A 570 3.04 -10.39 32.82
CA LEU A 570 1.74 -10.82 33.46
C LEU A 570 0.29 -10.57 32.89
N LEU A 571 -0.48 -11.66 32.70
CA LEU A 571 -1.94 -11.81 32.36
C LEU A 571 -2.81 -12.02 33.66
N PRO A 572 -4.13 -12.42 33.74
CA PRO A 572 -5.08 -13.00 32.73
C PRO A 572 -6.64 -12.73 32.83
N SER A 573 -7.41 -13.34 31.89
CA SER A 573 -8.83 -13.89 32.00
C SER A 573 -10.07 -12.95 32.18
N ALA A 574 -11.30 -13.24 31.67
CA ALA A 574 -11.83 -14.24 30.71
C ALA A 574 -13.27 -13.91 30.15
N GLN A 575 -13.58 -14.46 28.95
CA GLN A 575 -14.86 -14.96 28.35
C GLN A 575 -16.28 -14.38 28.70
N PRO A 576 -17.11 -14.10 27.67
CA PRO A 576 -18.52 -14.58 27.59
C PRO A 576 -18.91 -15.08 26.17
N GLY A 577 -20.13 -15.59 25.93
CA GLY A 577 -20.50 -16.18 24.62
C GLY A 577 -21.95 -16.08 24.12
N SER A 578 -22.15 -16.52 22.86
CA SER A 578 -23.38 -16.91 22.13
C SER A 578 -24.48 -15.85 21.83
N THR A 579 -25.17 -15.81 20.67
CA THR A 579 -25.07 -16.50 19.34
C THR A 579 -26.05 -15.87 18.32
N GLY A 580 -25.63 -15.67 17.05
CA GLY A 580 -26.37 -15.84 15.76
C GLY A 580 -27.72 -15.13 15.48
N SER A 581 -28.17 -14.94 14.22
CA SER A 581 -27.55 -15.17 12.88
C SER A 581 -28.42 -14.58 11.74
N ASP A 582 -27.80 -14.09 10.66
CA ASP A 582 -28.42 -13.48 9.45
C ASP A 582 -28.46 -14.43 8.22
N ASP A 583 -28.86 -13.93 7.04
CA ASP A 583 -28.77 -14.65 5.74
C ASP A 583 -28.59 -13.72 4.47
N ILE A 584 -27.93 -14.26 3.41
CA ILE A 584 -28.01 -13.92 1.94
C ILE A 584 -27.04 -12.92 1.19
N HIS A 585 -26.14 -13.52 0.37
CA HIS A 585 -25.58 -13.24 -1.01
C HIS A 585 -24.79 -11.97 -1.48
N SER A 586 -23.88 -12.15 -2.49
CA SER A 586 -22.77 -11.22 -2.87
C SER A 586 -22.13 -11.38 -4.30
N HIS A 587 -21.30 -10.40 -4.77
CA HIS A 587 -20.53 -10.34 -6.06
C HIS A 587 -19.14 -9.60 -5.94
N SER A 588 -18.22 -9.70 -6.93
CA SER A 588 -16.73 -9.52 -6.80
C SER A 588 -16.00 -8.37 -7.57
N GLN A 589 -14.85 -7.85 -7.07
CA GLN A 589 -13.94 -6.81 -7.66
C GLN A 589 -12.50 -6.86 -7.04
N GLN A 590 -11.42 -6.24 -7.59
CA GLN A 590 -10.10 -5.94 -6.91
C GLN A 590 -9.27 -4.83 -7.64
N VAL A 591 -8.22 -4.26 -7.01
CA VAL A 591 -7.58 -2.94 -7.27
C VAL A 591 -6.15 -2.96 -7.90
N PRO A 592 -5.72 -1.96 -8.71
CA PRO A 592 -4.32 -1.74 -9.16
C PRO A 592 -3.48 -0.73 -8.32
N LEU A 593 -2.15 -0.78 -8.46
CA LEU A 593 -1.18 0.04 -7.72
C LEU A 593 -0.06 0.57 -8.65
N SER A 594 -0.21 1.77 -9.24
CA SER A 594 0.83 2.41 -10.08
C SER A 594 1.29 3.80 -9.61
N SER A 595 0.72 4.34 -8.53
CA SER A 595 1.12 5.62 -7.94
C SER A 595 1.71 5.43 -6.54
N LYS A 596 2.19 6.50 -5.89
CA LYS A 596 2.50 6.53 -4.44
C LYS A 596 1.19 6.38 -3.62
N THR A 597 0.68 5.15 -3.64
CA THR A 597 -0.25 4.56 -2.70
C THR A 597 0.18 3.09 -2.61
N VAL A 598 1.46 2.84 -2.30
CA VAL A 598 1.81 1.56 -1.68
C VAL A 598 0.98 1.52 -0.41
N VAL A 599 -0.08 0.71 -0.41
CA VAL A 599 -0.83 0.40 0.79
C VAL A 599 0.09 -0.50 1.62
N VAL A 600 1.07 0.13 2.28
CA VAL A 600 1.72 -0.45 3.44
C VAL A 600 0.59 -0.57 4.45
N PHE A 601 0.13 -1.80 4.65
CA PHE A 601 -0.77 -2.12 5.75
C PHE A 601 0.02 -1.83 7.03
N VAL A 602 -0.18 -0.65 7.61
CA VAL A 602 0.47 -0.21 8.85
C VAL A 602 -0.07 -1.11 9.97
N GLU A 603 0.71 -2.13 10.35
CA GLU A 603 0.34 -3.10 11.39
C GLU A 603 0.73 -2.56 12.78
N ILE A 604 -0.11 -1.65 13.30
CA ILE A 604 0.14 -0.83 14.50
C ILE A 604 0.32 -1.66 15.80
N SER A 605 -0.22 -2.87 15.89
CA SER A 605 -0.24 -3.63 17.16
C SER A 605 1.07 -4.34 17.52
N SER A 606 2.08 -4.29 16.66
CA SER A 606 3.40 -4.86 16.96
C SER A 606 4.20 -4.02 17.97
N LEU A 607 3.76 -2.77 18.22
CA LEU A 607 4.37 -1.88 19.20
C LEU A 607 4.05 -2.25 20.66
N CYS A 608 2.88 -2.83 20.92
CA CYS A 608 2.27 -2.95 22.25
C CYS A 608 2.94 -3.95 23.22
N ARG A 609 3.82 -4.85 22.76
CA ARG A 609 4.44 -5.89 23.63
C ARG A 609 5.92 -6.14 23.32
N TRP A 610 6.79 -5.38 24.00
CA TRP A 610 7.84 -6.05 24.78
C TRP A 610 7.43 -6.05 26.25
N ARG A 611 6.91 -7.19 26.66
CA ARG A 611 7.11 -7.71 28.00
C ARG A 611 8.30 -8.66 27.90
#